data_AF-A0A137QIB6-F1
#
_entry.id   AF-A0A137QIB6-F1
#
_cell.length_a   1.000
_cell.length_b   1.000
_cell.length_c   1.000
_cell.angle_alpha   90.00
_cell.angle_beta   90.00
_cell.angle_gamma   90.00
#
_symmetry.space_group_name_H-M   'P 1'
#
loop_
_entity.id
_entity.type
_entity.pdbx_description
1 polymer ?
#
loop_
_entity_poly.entity_id
_entity_poly.type
_entity_poly.pdbx_seq_one_letter_code
_entity_poly.pdbx_strand_id
1 'polypeptide(L)'
;GVKTFAEAVLLNIAMAHDAIIKAQVFQTCQANKCRGAKPDIRPGNMVFLSMKNLNMPKDRARKLCPKFIGPYKVIESNPETSNYKLDLSQALVN
;
A
#
# COMPACT_ATOMS: atom_id res chain seq x y z
N GLY A 1 -29.41 29.30 19.84
CA GLY A 1 -30.14 29.73 18.62
C GLY A 1 -29.64 28.93 17.42
N VAL A 2 -30.33 28.95 16.28
CA VAL A 2 -29.94 28.13 15.10
C VAL A 2 -28.49 28.41 14.64
N LYS A 3 -28.01 29.64 14.77
CA LYS A 3 -26.61 30.03 14.45
C LYS A 3 -25.57 29.33 15.34
N THR A 4 -25.79 29.32 16.66
CA THR A 4 -24.87 28.66 17.60
C THR A 4 -24.82 27.14 17.38
N PHE A 5 -25.92 26.55 16.91
CA PHE A 5 -25.95 25.15 16.51
C PHE A 5 -25.11 24.90 15.26
N ALA A 6 -25.25 25.73 14.21
CA ALA A 6 -24.45 25.61 12.99
C ALA A 6 -22.95 25.76 13.24
N GLU A 7 -22.55 26.71 14.10
CA GLU A 7 -21.15 26.91 14.52
C GLU A 7 -20.60 25.68 15.25
N ALA A 8 -21.38 25.09 16.17
CA ALA A 8 -20.98 23.87 16.86
C ALA A 8 -20.81 22.67 15.91
N VAL A 9 -21.68 22.55 14.90
CA VAL A 9 -21.57 21.50 13.88
C VAL A 9 -20.28 21.64 13.07
N LEU A 10 -19.95 22.86 12.62
CA LEU A 10 -18.72 23.12 11.88
C LEU A 10 -17.47 22.79 12.71
N LEU A 11 -17.45 23.18 13.99
CA LEU A 11 -16.37 22.87 14.90
C LEU A 11 -16.20 21.35 15.09
N ASN A 12 -17.30 20.64 15.28
CA ASN A 12 -17.27 19.18 15.44
C ASN A 12 -16.74 18.47 14.18
N ILE A 13 -17.09 18.95 12.99
CA ILE A 13 -16.56 18.42 11.73
C ILE A 13 -15.05 18.65 11.64
N ALA A 14 -14.58 19.86 11.96
CA ALA A 14 -13.16 20.18 11.97
C ALA A 14 -12.39 19.29 12.97
N MET A 15 -12.91 19.16 14.20
CA MET A 15 -12.33 18.29 15.23
C MET A 15 -12.30 16.81 14.80
N ALA A 16 -13.37 16.32 14.17
CA ALA A 16 -13.43 14.96 13.66
C ALA A 16 -12.37 14.73 12.56
N HIS A 17 -12.18 15.70 11.67
CA HIS A 17 -11.19 15.62 10.61
C HIS A 17 -9.76 15.55 11.16
N ASP A 18 -9.43 16.42 12.12
CA ASP A 18 -8.12 16.41 12.78
C ASP A 18 -7.87 15.10 13.53
N ALA A 19 -8.90 14.56 14.18
CA ALA A 19 -8.81 13.26 14.85
C ALA A 19 -8.51 12.13 13.87
N ILE A 20 -9.14 12.13 12.68
CA ILE A 20 -8.88 11.13 11.63
C ILE A 20 -7.43 11.23 11.13
N ILE A 21 -6.93 12.44 10.84
CA ILE A 21 -5.54 12.64 10.39
C ILE A 21 -4.57 12.11 11.46
N LYS A 22 -4.77 12.50 12.72
CA LYS A 22 -3.94 12.05 13.83
C LYS A 22 -3.95 10.51 13.98
N ALA A 23 -5.13 9.91 13.86
CA ALA A 23 -5.29 8.46 13.93
C ALA A 23 -4.55 7.76 12.79
N GLN A 24 -4.64 8.27 11.56
CA GLN A 24 -3.93 7.72 10.39
C GLN A 24 -2.41 7.77 10.59
N VAL A 25 -1.87 8.88 11.10
CA VAL A 25 -0.43 9.01 11.39
C VAL A 25 0.02 7.99 12.43
N PHE A 26 -0.74 7.85 13.53
CA PHE A 26 -0.43 6.89 14.59
C PHE A 26 -0.51 5.44 14.10
N GLN A 27 -1.55 5.09 13.36
CA GLN A 27 -1.70 3.77 12.74
C GLN A 27 -0.54 3.47 11.80
N THR A 28 -0.14 4.44 10.96
CA THR A 28 0.99 4.29 10.05
C THR A 28 2.30 4.07 10.81
N CYS A 29 2.55 4.85 11.86
CA CYS A 29 3.73 4.68 12.72
C CYS A 29 3.74 3.28 13.36
N GLN A 30 2.63 2.87 13.98
CA GLN A 30 2.53 1.59 14.67
C GLN A 30 2.66 0.39 13.70
N ALA A 31 2.03 0.47 12.53
CA ALA A 31 2.16 -0.55 11.48
C ALA A 31 3.60 -0.63 10.95
N ASN A 32 4.30 0.50 10.86
CA ASN A 32 5.69 0.55 10.40
C ASN A 32 6.69 0.03 11.43
N LYS A 33 6.40 0.08 12.74
CA LYS A 33 7.28 -0.51 13.78
C LYS A 33 7.54 -2.00 13.59
N CYS A 34 6.58 -2.73 13.02
CA CYS A 34 6.70 -4.17 12.76
C CYS A 34 7.41 -4.48 11.43
N ARG A 35 7.80 -3.48 10.63
CA ARG A 35 8.55 -3.72 9.40
C ARG A 35 10.00 -4.04 9.74
N GLY A 36 10.52 -5.12 9.18
CA GLY A 36 11.93 -5.50 9.31
C GLY A 36 12.88 -4.55 8.55
N ALA A 37 14.18 -4.84 8.66
CA ALA A 37 15.21 -4.12 7.90
C ALA A 37 14.89 -4.14 6.39
N LYS A 38 15.17 -3.01 5.73
CA LYS A 38 14.87 -2.85 4.32
C LYS A 38 15.81 -3.73 3.48
N PRO A 39 15.29 -4.51 2.53
CA PRO A 39 16.15 -5.28 1.64
C PRO A 39 16.92 -4.34 0.67
N ASP A 40 18.20 -4.62 0.43
CA ASP A 40 19.01 -3.92 -0.59
C ASP A 40 18.61 -4.43 -1.98
N ILE A 41 17.61 -3.78 -2.58
CA ILE A 41 17.13 -4.07 -3.93
C ILE A 41 17.53 -2.93 -4.85
N ARG A 42 18.37 -3.24 -5.83
CA ARG A 42 18.90 -2.27 -6.81
C ARG A 42 18.21 -2.43 -8.16
N PRO A 43 18.19 -1.38 -9.00
CA PRO A 43 17.78 -1.50 -10.39
C PRO A 43 18.62 -2.58 -11.10
N GLY A 44 17.96 -3.42 -11.89
CA GLY A 44 18.59 -4.58 -12.54
C GLY A 44 18.49 -5.89 -11.75
N ASN A 45 18.18 -5.86 -10.45
CA ASN A 45 17.94 -7.08 -9.68
C ASN A 45 16.67 -7.79 -10.18
N MET A 46 16.69 -9.12 -10.07
CA MET A 46 15.56 -9.98 -10.39
C MET A 46 14.82 -10.34 -9.10
N VAL A 47 13.54 -9.99 -9.01
CA VAL A 47 12.74 -10.16 -7.79
C VAL A 47 11.44 -10.89 -8.07
N PHE A 48 11.00 -11.70 -7.10
CA PHE A 48 9.71 -12.38 -7.17
C PHE A 48 8.58 -11.48 -6.67
N LEU A 49 7.48 -11.41 -7.44
CA LEU A 49 6.30 -10.62 -7.07
C LEU A 49 5.28 -11.49 -6.33
N SER A 50 4.77 -11.00 -5.19
CA SER A 50 3.72 -11.70 -4.44
C SER A 50 2.35 -11.52 -5.08
N MET A 51 1.63 -12.63 -5.25
CA MET A 51 0.26 -12.66 -5.78
C MET A 51 -0.82 -12.25 -4.76
N LYS A 52 -0.45 -11.81 -3.55
CA LYS A 52 -1.42 -11.57 -2.46
C LYS A 52 -2.48 -10.53 -2.84
N ASN A 53 -2.07 -9.47 -3.53
CA ASN A 53 -2.88 -8.29 -3.87
C ASN A 53 -3.12 -8.14 -5.38
N LEU A 54 -2.85 -9.19 -6.18
CA LEU A 54 -3.06 -9.18 -7.63
C LEU A 54 -4.39 -9.85 -7.98
N ASN A 55 -5.01 -9.40 -9.07
CA ASN A 55 -6.19 -10.05 -9.62
C ASN A 55 -5.80 -11.43 -10.16
N MET A 56 -6.59 -12.43 -9.77
CA MET A 56 -6.39 -13.80 -10.23
C MET A 56 -7.05 -13.99 -11.59
N PRO A 57 -6.49 -14.82 -12.49
CA PRO A 57 -7.21 -15.25 -13.68
C PRO A 57 -8.53 -15.92 -13.24
N LYS A 58 -9.64 -15.53 -13.88
CA LYS A 58 -11.03 -15.82 -13.45
C LYS A 58 -11.31 -17.31 -13.19
N ASP A 59 -10.60 -18.20 -13.86
CA ASP A 59 -10.89 -19.64 -13.84
C ASP A 59 -10.01 -20.45 -12.88
N ARG A 60 -9.27 -19.79 -11.96
CA ARG A 60 -8.34 -20.49 -11.06
C ARG A 60 -8.60 -20.18 -9.58
N ALA A 61 -8.78 -21.24 -8.80
CA ALA A 61 -8.88 -21.13 -7.35
C ALA A 61 -7.56 -20.60 -6.74
N ARG A 62 -7.65 -19.59 -5.87
CA ARG A 62 -6.49 -18.95 -5.22
C ARG A 62 -5.58 -19.93 -4.48
N LYS A 63 -6.15 -21.02 -3.94
CA LYS A 63 -5.42 -22.08 -3.23
C LYS A 63 -4.43 -22.84 -4.13
N LEU A 64 -4.73 -22.95 -5.43
CA LEU A 64 -3.90 -23.65 -6.41
C LEU A 64 -2.93 -22.72 -7.14
N CYS A 65 -2.95 -21.42 -6.83
CA CYS A 65 -2.10 -20.46 -7.49
C CYS A 65 -0.79 -20.28 -6.74
N PRO A 66 0.32 -20.07 -7.47
CA PRO A 66 1.60 -19.86 -6.83
C PRO A 66 1.56 -18.58 -5.99
N LYS A 67 2.21 -18.62 -4.82
CA LYS A 67 2.28 -17.47 -3.90
C LYS A 67 3.09 -16.31 -4.48
N PHE A 68 4.05 -16.64 -5.35
CA PHE A 68 4.93 -15.70 -6.04
C PHE A 68 5.01 -16.04 -7.52
N ILE A 69 5.09 -15.03 -8.37
CA ILE A 69 5.28 -15.18 -9.82
C ILE A 69 6.56 -14.48 -10.22
N GLY A 70 7.33 -15.17 -11.06
CA GLY A 70 8.36 -14.66 -11.96
C GLY A 70 9.51 -13.90 -11.28
N PRO A 71 10.76 -14.11 -11.71
CA PRO A 71 11.75 -13.08 -11.47
C PRO A 71 11.46 -11.93 -12.44
N TYR A 72 11.04 -10.78 -11.92
CA TYR A 72 10.87 -9.54 -12.66
C TYR A 72 12.06 -8.62 -12.44
N LYS A 73 12.47 -7.91 -13.50
CA LYS A 73 13.55 -6.93 -13.41
C LYS A 73 13.06 -5.67 -12.72
N VAL A 74 13.82 -5.20 -11.73
CA VAL A 74 13.59 -3.90 -11.12
C VAL A 74 14.10 -2.80 -12.06
N ILE A 75 13.22 -1.89 -12.48
CA ILE A 75 13.54 -0.75 -13.34
C ILE A 75 14.02 0.42 -12.47
N GLU A 76 13.29 0.70 -11.39
CA GLU A 76 13.57 1.82 -10.48
C GLU A 76 13.37 1.34 -9.04
N SER A 77 14.24 1.80 -8.14
CA SER A 77 14.16 1.51 -6.70
C SER A 77 14.15 2.82 -5.92
N ASN A 78 13.22 2.94 -4.98
CA ASN A 78 13.20 4.01 -3.98
C ASN A 78 13.38 3.42 -2.57
N PRO A 79 14.65 3.33 -2.09
CA PRO A 79 14.99 2.79 -0.78
C PRO A 79 14.53 3.64 0.41
N GLU A 80 13.99 4.84 0.22
CA GLU A 80 13.42 5.60 1.34
C GLU A 80 11.99 5.13 1.61
N THR A 81 11.18 5.01 0.55
CA THR A 81 9.74 4.71 0.66
C THR A 81 9.38 3.23 0.52
N SER A 82 10.34 2.37 0.15
CA SER A 82 10.15 0.93 -0.10
C SER A 82 9.32 0.67 -1.36
N ASN A 83 9.37 1.60 -2.29
CA ASN A 83 8.66 1.53 -3.55
C ASN A 83 9.63 1.07 -4.65
N TYR A 84 9.19 0.10 -5.44
CA TYR A 84 9.97 -0.49 -6.53
C TYR A 84 9.09 -0.56 -7.77
N LYS A 85 9.69 -0.24 -8.92
CA LYS A 85 9.04 -0.36 -10.22
C LYS A 85 9.59 -1.60 -10.92
N LEU A 86 8.70 -2.49 -11.32
CA LEU A 86 9.04 -3.75 -11.96
C LEU A 86 8.66 -3.71 -13.44
N ASP A 87 9.45 -4.39 -14.26
CA ASP A 87 9.12 -4.65 -15.66
C ASP A 87 8.14 -5.83 -15.75
N LEU A 88 6.84 -5.53 -15.70
CA LEU A 88 5.76 -6.54 -15.68
C LEU A 88 5.24 -6.81 -17.08
N SER A 89 4.86 -8.07 -17.35
CA SER A 89 4.18 -8.43 -18.59
C SER A 89 2.72 -7.95 -18.58
N GLN A 90 2.23 -7.52 -19.75
CA GLN A 90 0.86 -6.99 -19.94
C GLN A 90 -0.24 -7.91 -19.39
N ALA A 91 0.01 -9.22 -19.34
CA ALA A 91 -0.94 -10.22 -18.85
C ALA A 91 -1.30 -10.09 -17.35
N LEU A 92 -0.47 -9.38 -16.56
CA LEU A 92 -0.72 -9.14 -15.14
C LEU A 92 -1.32 -7.77 -14.82
N VAL A 93 -1.43 -6.89 -15.82
CA VAL A 93 -1.87 -5.49 -15.64
C VAL A 93 -3.39 -5.33 -15.84
N ASN A 94 -4.10 -6.42 -16.14
CA ASN A 94 -5.54 -6.44 -16.43
C ASN A 94 -6.42 -6.87 -15.24
#